data_AF-A0A8C9BUS9-F1
#
_entry.id   AF-A0A8C9BUS9-F1
#
_cell.length_a   1.000
_cell.length_b   1.000
_cell.length_c   1.000
_cell.angle_alpha   90.00
_cell.angle_beta   90.00
_cell.angle_gamma   90.00
#
_symmetry.space_group_name_H-M   'P 1'
#
loop_
_entity.id
_entity.type
_entity.pdbx_description
1 polymer ?
#
loop_
_entity_poly.entity_id
_entity_poly.type
_entity_poly.pdbx_seq_one_letter_code
_entity_poly.pdbx_strand_id
1 'polypeptide(L)'
;METQSEEQAAAEAADSRGEGEPLQVAGAQAARPEDRMALLLRVRAQTKQQLLEYKSMVDANEEKTPEQIMQEKQIEVKIEELEKEIEEAKIAFEMKKLALDRMQLSSALKKHVEKINTKTSVLMDNMKQILSLNKSVMKSQQETRDLEDKLLDVRKKRLQLKQASERKLLEIQTEKNKQKDDLGSMENSGKIKTIQQNLEMEIQITTVIQHVFQNLILGSKANWAEDSALKETVLQLEKNLTMIQ
;
A
#
# COMPACT_ATOMS: atom_id res chain seq x y z
N MET A 1 -39.58 51.38 49.53
CA MET A 1 -39.71 52.04 50.84
C MET A 1 -41.17 52.37 51.05
N GLU A 2 -41.65 52.24 52.28
CA GLU A 2 -43.03 52.57 52.63
C GLU A 2 -43.33 54.07 52.52
N THR A 3 -44.61 54.41 52.43
CA THR A 3 -45.15 55.76 52.60
C THR A 3 -46.12 55.78 53.79
N GLN A 4 -45.65 56.33 54.91
CA GLN A 4 -46.45 57.02 55.93
C GLN A 4 -46.57 58.50 55.51
N SER A 5 -47.52 59.34 55.95
CA SER A 5 -48.68 59.20 56.85
C SER A 5 -49.69 60.33 56.54
N GLU A 6 -50.93 60.18 57.00
CA GLU A 6 -51.78 61.09 57.84
C GLU A 6 -51.62 62.65 57.71
N GLU A 7 -52.61 63.53 58.01
CA GLU A 7 -53.79 63.42 58.87
C GLU A 7 -54.90 64.47 58.52
N GLN A 8 -55.99 64.44 59.29
CA GLN A 8 -57.26 65.23 59.40
C GLN A 8 -57.13 66.80 59.32
N ALA A 9 -58.11 67.71 59.47
CA ALA A 9 -59.52 67.78 59.93
C ALA A 9 -60.13 69.17 59.48
N ALA A 10 -61.32 69.68 59.85
CA ALA A 10 -62.72 69.19 59.99
C ALA A 10 -63.67 70.38 60.38
N ALA A 11 -65.00 70.21 60.27
CA ALA A 11 -66.08 71.04 60.88
C ALA A 11 -66.28 72.51 60.35
N GLU A 12 -67.41 73.23 60.48
CA GLU A 12 -68.80 72.95 60.94
C GLU A 12 -69.79 74.09 60.51
N ALA A 13 -71.11 73.82 60.49
CA ALA A 13 -72.27 74.69 60.89
C ALA A 13 -72.45 76.16 60.35
N ALA A 14 -73.63 76.81 60.33
CA ALA A 14 -75.05 76.46 60.53
C ALA A 14 -76.03 77.51 59.90
N ASP A 15 -77.25 77.05 59.57
CA ASP A 15 -78.61 77.62 59.81
C ASP A 15 -78.93 79.15 59.72
N SER A 16 -80.00 79.53 58.98
CA SER A 16 -81.28 80.05 59.55
C SER A 16 -82.39 80.45 58.55
N ARG A 17 -83.51 79.71 58.61
CA ARG A 17 -84.95 80.14 58.66
C ARG A 17 -85.45 81.46 57.99
N GLY A 18 -86.54 81.34 57.18
CA GLY A 18 -87.45 82.46 56.83
C GLY A 18 -88.60 82.04 55.87
N GLU A 19 -89.87 82.31 56.23
CA GLU A 19 -91.09 81.77 55.58
C GLU A 19 -91.63 82.61 54.38
N GLY A 20 -92.49 82.00 53.53
CA GLY A 20 -93.32 82.75 52.56
C GLY A 20 -93.90 81.97 51.36
N GLU A 21 -94.98 81.20 51.56
CA GLU A 21 -95.89 80.69 50.51
C GLU A 21 -97.10 81.67 50.32
N PRO A 22 -98.08 81.51 49.38
CA PRO A 22 -98.35 80.38 48.45
C PRO A 22 -98.81 80.75 46.99
N LEU A 23 -99.12 79.71 46.19
CA LEU A 23 -100.26 79.56 45.23
C LEU A 23 -99.98 79.15 43.74
N GLN A 24 -100.32 77.89 43.46
CA GLN A 24 -101.17 77.35 42.37
C GLN A 24 -100.77 77.35 40.85
N VAL A 25 -100.42 76.13 40.39
CA VAL A 25 -101.09 75.28 39.35
C VAL A 25 -101.13 75.70 37.85
N ALA A 26 -100.86 74.67 37.02
CA ALA A 26 -101.18 74.42 35.58
C ALA A 26 -100.02 74.61 34.58
N GLY A 27 -99.75 73.67 33.66
CA GLY A 27 -100.31 72.34 33.43
C GLY A 27 -99.50 71.58 32.35
N ALA A 28 -99.53 70.25 32.33
CA ALA A 28 -98.68 69.44 31.44
C ALA A 28 -99.36 69.09 30.09
N GLN A 29 -98.60 69.15 28.99
CA GLN A 29 -98.88 68.41 27.75
C GLN A 29 -97.73 67.44 27.46
N ALA A 30 -98.07 66.20 27.09
CA ALA A 30 -97.09 65.15 26.85
C ALA A 30 -96.57 65.17 25.39
N ALA A 31 -95.29 65.50 25.21
CA ALA A 31 -94.59 65.34 23.93
C ALA A 31 -94.44 63.85 23.56
N ARG A 32 -94.40 63.55 22.25
CA ARG A 32 -94.41 62.18 21.71
C ARG A 32 -93.12 61.40 22.06
N PRO A 33 -93.18 60.05 22.08
CA PRO A 33 -92.02 59.22 22.42
C PRO A 33 -90.86 59.35 21.41
N GLU A 34 -91.12 59.64 20.13
CA GLU A 34 -90.06 59.92 19.15
C GLU A 34 -89.25 61.16 19.53
N ASP A 35 -89.91 62.23 19.97
CA ASP A 35 -89.26 63.48 20.38
C ASP A 35 -88.34 63.28 21.60
N ARG A 36 -88.77 62.43 22.56
CA ARG A 36 -87.95 62.03 23.71
C ARG A 36 -86.71 61.23 23.30
N MET A 37 -86.82 60.37 22.30
CA MET A 37 -85.71 59.55 21.81
C MET A 37 -84.69 60.38 21.03
N ALA A 38 -85.16 61.32 20.20
CA ALA A 38 -84.32 62.30 19.52
C ALA A 38 -83.59 63.21 20.52
N LEU A 39 -84.27 63.61 21.61
CA LEU A 39 -83.66 64.38 22.70
C LEU A 39 -82.55 63.58 23.42
N LEU A 40 -82.80 62.32 23.77
CA LEU A 40 -81.79 61.46 24.41
C LEU A 40 -80.55 61.23 23.53
N LEU A 41 -80.73 61.03 22.22
CA LEU A 41 -79.61 60.91 21.28
C LEU A 41 -78.79 62.20 21.17
N ARG A 42 -79.47 63.37 21.19
CA ARG A 42 -78.81 64.69 21.19
C ARG A 42 -78.00 64.92 22.48
N VAL A 43 -78.59 64.61 23.64
CA VAL A 43 -77.89 64.69 24.93
C VAL A 43 -76.68 63.77 24.94
N ARG A 44 -76.81 62.50 24.52
CA ARG A 44 -75.67 61.56 24.41
C ARG A 44 -74.55 62.10 23.52
N ALA A 45 -74.88 62.72 22.39
CA ALA A 45 -73.89 63.32 21.50
C ALA A 45 -73.18 64.52 22.16
N GLN A 46 -73.92 65.41 22.82
CA GLN A 46 -73.34 66.53 23.59
C GLN A 46 -72.45 66.04 24.73
N THR A 47 -72.88 65.07 25.54
CA THR A 47 -72.06 64.54 26.64
C THR A 47 -70.79 63.87 26.12
N LYS A 48 -70.84 63.15 24.98
CA LYS A 48 -69.63 62.58 24.36
C LYS A 48 -68.68 63.67 23.86
N GLN A 49 -69.21 64.73 23.25
CA GLN A 49 -68.42 65.86 22.78
C GLN A 49 -67.75 66.58 23.96
N GLN A 50 -68.51 66.90 25.02
CA GLN A 50 -67.99 67.49 26.25
C GLN A 50 -66.92 66.61 26.92
N LEU A 51 -67.09 65.29 26.97
CA LEU A 51 -66.06 64.39 27.51
C LEU A 51 -64.76 64.42 26.71
N LEU A 52 -64.85 64.59 25.38
CA LEU A 52 -63.70 64.64 24.50
C LEU A 52 -63.02 66.02 24.55
N GLU A 53 -63.80 67.09 24.70
CA GLU A 53 -63.33 68.45 25.00
C GLU A 53 -62.66 68.52 26.37
N TYR A 54 -63.25 67.95 27.43
CA TYR A 54 -62.61 67.87 28.75
C TYR A 54 -61.36 67.00 28.75
N LYS A 55 -61.35 65.87 28.02
CA LYS A 55 -60.14 65.05 27.89
C LYS A 55 -59.04 65.79 27.12
N SER A 56 -59.35 66.47 26.02
CA SER A 56 -58.38 67.32 25.33
C SER A 56 -57.98 68.53 26.18
N MET A 57 -58.89 69.02 27.03
CA MET A 57 -58.65 69.90 28.18
C MET A 57 -57.49 69.40 29.04
N VAL A 58 -57.69 68.24 29.65
CA VAL A 58 -56.76 67.54 30.55
C VAL A 58 -55.44 67.22 29.84
N ASP A 59 -55.48 66.56 28.68
CA ASP A 59 -54.28 66.18 27.93
C ASP A 59 -53.47 67.40 27.44
N ALA A 60 -54.06 68.60 27.36
CA ALA A 60 -53.39 69.86 27.01
C ALA A 60 -53.01 70.74 28.21
N ASN A 61 -53.53 70.46 29.42
CA ASN A 61 -53.16 71.13 30.67
C ASN A 61 -52.40 70.22 31.66
N GLU A 62 -52.17 68.96 31.30
CA GLU A 62 -50.99 68.17 31.67
C GLU A 62 -49.72 68.80 31.05
N GLU A 63 -49.44 70.04 31.45
CA GLU A 63 -48.12 70.63 31.25
C GLU A 63 -47.13 69.85 32.13
N LYS A 64 -46.32 68.99 31.49
CA LYS A 64 -45.33 68.14 32.17
C LYS A 64 -44.54 68.98 33.17
N THR A 65 -44.58 68.60 34.45
CA THR A 65 -43.90 69.38 35.48
C THR A 65 -42.37 69.36 35.27
N PRO A 66 -41.64 70.40 35.69
CA PRO A 66 -40.18 70.46 35.52
C PRO A 66 -39.46 69.23 36.05
N GLU A 67 -39.91 68.65 37.16
CA GLU A 67 -39.42 67.39 37.73
C GLU A 67 -39.63 66.19 36.80
N GLN A 68 -40.79 66.06 36.13
CA GLN A 68 -41.04 64.99 35.16
C GLN A 68 -40.13 65.13 33.95
N ILE A 69 -40.01 66.34 33.39
CA ILE A 69 -39.11 66.62 32.26
C ILE A 69 -37.66 66.30 32.65
N MET A 70 -37.23 66.65 33.86
CA MET A 70 -35.90 66.34 34.37
C MET A 70 -35.66 64.83 34.56
N GLN A 71 -36.66 64.08 35.04
CA GLN A 71 -36.57 62.61 35.15
C GLN A 71 -36.54 61.92 33.80
N GLU A 72 -37.40 62.33 32.86
CA GLU A 72 -37.45 61.82 31.49
C GLU A 72 -36.08 62.02 30.80
N LYS A 73 -35.46 63.18 30.97
CA LYS A 73 -34.11 63.49 30.47
C LYS A 73 -33.00 62.68 31.15
N GLN A 74 -33.13 62.34 32.44
CA GLN A 74 -32.20 61.42 33.11
C GLN A 74 -32.36 59.96 32.64
N ILE A 75 -33.58 59.56 32.25
CA ILE A 75 -33.83 58.24 31.66
C ILE A 75 -33.23 58.18 30.25
N GLU A 76 -33.41 59.25 29.46
CA GLU A 76 -32.87 59.38 28.10
C GLU A 76 -31.33 59.27 28.07
N VAL A 77 -30.62 60.00 28.96
CA VAL A 77 -29.16 59.87 29.12
C VAL A 77 -28.73 58.45 29.52
N LYS A 78 -29.48 57.78 30.41
CA LYS A 78 -29.18 56.38 30.79
C LYS A 78 -29.43 55.39 29.66
N ILE A 79 -30.39 55.68 28.76
CA ILE A 79 -30.62 54.87 27.57
C ILE A 79 -29.42 55.03 26.61
N GLU A 80 -28.95 56.25 26.34
CA GLU A 80 -27.73 56.46 25.53
C GLU A 80 -26.49 55.79 26.13
N GLU A 81 -26.29 55.84 27.45
CA GLU A 81 -25.20 55.14 28.14
C GLU A 81 -25.30 53.60 27.97
N LEU A 82 -26.50 53.01 28.15
CA LEU A 82 -26.72 51.58 27.99
C LEU A 82 -26.59 51.13 26.52
N GLU A 83 -27.08 51.91 25.56
CA GLU A 83 -26.88 51.63 24.13
C GLU A 83 -25.41 51.65 23.75
N LYS A 84 -24.63 52.59 24.30
CA LYS A 84 -23.19 52.66 24.13
C LYS A 84 -22.48 51.44 24.75
N GLU A 85 -22.82 51.05 25.98
CA GLU A 85 -22.26 49.83 26.59
C GLU A 85 -22.60 48.56 25.78
N ILE A 86 -23.81 48.46 25.24
CA ILE A 86 -24.23 47.33 24.39
C ILE A 86 -23.40 47.28 23.11
N GLU A 87 -23.18 48.40 22.42
CA GLU A 87 -22.38 48.41 21.19
C GLU A 87 -20.89 48.16 21.47
N GLU A 88 -20.32 48.72 22.55
CA GLU A 88 -18.96 48.40 23.00
C GLU A 88 -18.80 46.91 23.32
N ALA A 89 -19.75 46.31 24.04
CA ALA A 89 -19.75 44.88 24.37
C ALA A 89 -19.88 44.01 23.11
N LYS A 90 -20.70 44.41 22.14
CA LYS A 90 -20.89 43.73 20.85
C LYS A 90 -19.64 43.78 19.98
N ILE A 91 -18.96 44.94 19.90
CA ILE A 91 -17.66 45.07 19.23
C ILE A 91 -16.63 44.18 19.92
N ALA A 92 -16.56 44.19 21.25
CA ALA A 92 -15.64 43.34 22.01
C ALA A 92 -15.92 41.84 21.83
N PHE A 93 -17.20 41.44 21.69
CA PHE A 93 -17.59 40.06 21.39
C PHE A 93 -17.13 39.63 19.99
N GLU A 94 -17.45 40.40 18.94
CA GLU A 94 -17.03 40.08 17.57
C GLU A 94 -15.49 40.11 17.41
N MET A 95 -14.78 41.01 18.09
CA MET A 95 -13.31 41.00 18.17
C MET A 95 -12.77 39.70 18.80
N LYS A 96 -13.33 39.27 19.94
CA LYS A 96 -12.92 38.03 20.63
C LYS A 96 -13.23 36.78 19.80
N LYS A 97 -14.39 36.75 19.13
CA LYS A 97 -14.80 35.69 18.21
C LYS A 97 -13.87 35.61 17.00
N LEU A 98 -13.59 36.73 16.34
CA LEU A 98 -12.62 36.80 15.24
C LEU A 98 -11.21 36.35 15.66
N ALA A 99 -10.77 36.70 16.87
CA ALA A 99 -9.50 36.24 17.41
C ALA A 99 -9.48 34.71 17.65
N LEU A 100 -10.56 34.16 18.20
CA LEU A 100 -10.74 32.72 18.39
C LEU A 100 -10.75 31.98 17.05
N ASP A 101 -11.53 32.43 16.07
CA ASP A 101 -11.63 31.83 14.74
C ASP A 101 -10.26 31.82 14.03
N ARG A 102 -9.52 32.93 14.09
CA ARG A 102 -8.14 33.04 13.58
C ARG A 102 -7.19 32.07 14.28
N MET A 103 -7.31 31.90 15.61
CA MET A 103 -6.45 30.99 16.37
C MET A 103 -6.77 29.52 16.06
N GLN A 104 -8.05 29.16 15.91
CA GLN A 104 -8.47 27.82 15.48
C GLN A 104 -8.00 27.50 14.07
N LEU A 105 -8.17 28.42 13.11
CA LEU A 105 -7.70 28.28 11.73
C LEU A 105 -6.17 28.11 11.69
N SER A 106 -5.43 28.92 12.45
CA SER A 106 -3.96 28.84 12.54
C SER A 106 -3.49 27.49 13.12
N SER A 107 -4.18 26.98 14.13
CA SER A 107 -3.92 25.66 14.73
C SER A 107 -4.20 24.51 13.75
N ALA A 108 -5.30 24.58 13.01
CA ALA A 108 -5.64 23.60 11.97
C ALA A 108 -4.62 23.62 10.82
N LEU A 109 -4.23 24.81 10.35
CA LEU A 109 -3.23 25.00 9.31
C LEU A 109 -1.86 24.44 9.72
N LYS A 110 -1.40 24.73 10.94
CA LYS A 110 -0.15 24.19 11.49
C LYS A 110 -0.12 22.65 11.45
N LYS A 111 -1.16 22.00 11.99
CA LYS A 111 -1.29 20.53 11.97
C LYS A 111 -1.30 19.96 10.54
N HIS A 112 -1.91 20.66 9.59
CA HIS A 112 -1.93 20.24 8.19
C HIS A 112 -0.54 20.30 7.54
N VAL A 113 0.22 21.39 7.79
CA VAL A 113 1.60 21.54 7.30
C VAL A 113 2.53 20.48 7.89
N GLU A 114 2.44 20.21 9.20
CA GLU A 114 3.20 19.14 9.87
C GLU A 114 2.88 17.75 9.28
N LYS A 115 1.60 17.47 8.98
CA LYS A 115 1.14 16.23 8.34
C LYS A 115 1.60 16.09 6.89
N ILE A 116 1.74 17.19 6.14
CA ILE A 116 2.36 17.17 4.81
C ILE A 116 3.85 16.88 4.94
N ASN A 117 4.57 17.60 5.82
CA ASN A 117 6.02 17.45 5.96
C ASN A 117 6.42 16.01 6.35
N THR A 118 5.71 15.41 7.30
CA THR A 118 5.92 14.00 7.70
C THR A 118 5.65 13.02 6.56
N LYS A 119 4.57 13.20 5.78
CA LYS A 119 4.31 12.40 4.56
C LYS A 119 5.43 12.56 3.51
N THR A 120 5.93 13.77 3.30
CA THR A 120 7.02 14.05 2.36
C THR A 120 8.32 13.37 2.79
N SER A 121 8.63 13.34 4.09
CA SER A 121 9.77 12.58 4.62
C SER A 121 9.63 11.09 4.32
N VAL A 122 8.49 10.48 4.66
CA VAL A 122 8.23 9.05 4.41
C VAL A 122 8.30 8.73 2.92
N LEU A 123 7.81 9.61 2.05
CA LEU A 123 7.95 9.45 0.59
C LEU A 123 9.43 9.48 0.14
N MET A 124 10.25 10.37 0.70
CA MET A 124 11.68 10.47 0.40
C MET A 124 12.44 9.22 0.87
N ASP A 125 12.14 8.72 2.07
CA ASP A 125 12.76 7.50 2.61
C ASP A 125 12.37 6.26 1.78
N ASN A 126 11.09 6.14 1.40
CA ASN A 126 10.62 5.09 0.48
C ASN A 126 11.32 5.19 -0.88
N MET A 127 11.46 6.40 -1.45
CA MET A 127 12.16 6.61 -2.72
C MET A 127 13.63 6.17 -2.64
N LYS A 128 14.30 6.48 -1.51
CA LYS A 128 15.68 6.07 -1.22
C LYS A 128 15.81 4.55 -1.10
N GLN A 129 14.85 3.89 -0.46
CA GLN A 129 14.78 2.42 -0.38
C GLN A 129 14.56 1.78 -1.75
N ILE A 130 13.64 2.32 -2.56
CA ILE A 130 13.38 1.86 -3.94
C ILE A 130 14.64 1.99 -4.81
N LEU A 131 15.38 3.10 -4.71
CA LEU A 131 16.65 3.29 -5.44
C LEU A 131 17.73 2.28 -4.99
N SER A 132 17.84 2.00 -3.69
CA SER A 132 18.76 1.00 -3.16
C SER A 132 18.41 -0.42 -3.63
N LEU A 133 17.11 -0.76 -3.63
CA LEU A 133 16.60 -2.03 -4.13
C LEU A 133 16.86 -2.18 -5.65
N ASN A 134 16.53 -1.16 -6.45
CA ASN A 134 16.81 -1.16 -7.89
C ASN A 134 18.31 -1.32 -8.20
N LYS A 135 19.20 -0.67 -7.44
CA LYS A 135 20.65 -0.88 -7.58
C LYS A 135 21.06 -2.33 -7.32
N SER A 136 20.43 -2.98 -6.34
CA SER A 136 20.68 -4.38 -5.98
C SER A 136 20.14 -5.34 -7.05
N VAL A 137 18.94 -5.08 -7.57
CA VAL A 137 18.32 -5.82 -8.69
C VAL A 137 19.20 -5.72 -9.95
N MET A 138 19.64 -4.52 -10.32
CA MET A 138 20.52 -4.32 -11.49
C MET A 138 21.85 -5.08 -11.37
N LYS A 139 22.43 -5.15 -10.15
CA LYS A 139 23.65 -5.93 -9.90
C LYS A 139 23.39 -7.43 -10.08
N SER A 140 22.32 -7.95 -9.48
CA SER A 140 21.95 -9.37 -9.62
C SER A 140 21.61 -9.74 -11.07
N GLN A 141 20.94 -8.87 -11.82
CA GLN A 141 20.69 -9.06 -13.26
C GLN A 141 21.98 -9.09 -14.08
N GLN A 142 22.98 -8.25 -13.74
CA GLN A 142 24.28 -8.31 -14.42
C GLN A 142 25.02 -9.61 -14.11
N GLU A 143 25.10 -9.99 -12.84
CA GLU A 143 25.70 -11.27 -12.41
C GLU A 143 25.02 -12.48 -13.07
N THR A 144 23.70 -12.42 -13.27
CA THR A 144 22.95 -13.46 -14.01
C THR A 144 23.40 -13.56 -15.46
N ARG A 145 23.48 -12.43 -16.19
CA ARG A 145 23.95 -12.41 -17.59
C ARG A 145 25.38 -12.94 -17.73
N ASP A 146 26.28 -12.50 -16.84
CA ASP A 146 27.68 -12.95 -16.83
C ASP A 146 27.82 -14.47 -16.58
N LEU A 147 26.87 -15.08 -15.86
CA LEU A 147 26.81 -16.52 -15.63
C LEU A 147 26.16 -17.27 -16.81
N GLU A 148 25.15 -16.70 -17.46
CA GLU A 148 24.54 -17.25 -18.68
C GLU A 148 25.55 -17.33 -19.83
N ASP A 149 26.37 -16.29 -20.03
CA ASP A 149 27.43 -16.28 -21.04
C ASP A 149 28.50 -17.35 -20.77
N LYS A 150 28.94 -17.50 -19.51
CA LYS A 150 29.86 -18.58 -19.10
C LYS A 150 29.24 -19.96 -19.32
N LEU A 151 27.95 -20.13 -19.04
CA LEU A 151 27.23 -21.38 -19.28
C LEU A 151 27.13 -21.71 -20.78
N LEU A 152 26.94 -20.70 -21.65
CA LEU A 152 26.96 -20.87 -23.10
C LEU A 152 28.35 -21.28 -23.62
N ASP A 153 29.43 -20.67 -23.13
CA ASP A 153 30.79 -21.08 -23.48
C ASP A 153 31.11 -22.52 -23.05
N VAL A 154 30.74 -22.91 -21.83
CA VAL A 154 30.88 -24.32 -21.36
C VAL A 154 30.06 -25.27 -22.23
N ARG A 155 28.83 -24.91 -22.60
CA ARG A 155 27.99 -25.72 -23.52
C ARG A 155 28.64 -25.87 -24.89
N LYS A 156 29.23 -24.81 -25.44
CA LYS A 156 29.96 -24.80 -26.71
C LYS A 156 31.21 -25.69 -26.68
N LYS A 157 32.05 -25.53 -25.66
CA LYS A 157 33.25 -26.37 -25.43
C LYS A 157 32.89 -27.85 -25.29
N ARG A 158 31.84 -28.17 -24.53
CA ARG A 158 31.33 -29.54 -24.38
C ARG A 158 30.83 -30.14 -25.71
N LEU A 159 30.17 -29.35 -26.55
CA LEU A 159 29.75 -29.80 -27.89
C LEU A 159 30.94 -30.10 -28.79
N GLN A 160 31.93 -29.20 -28.84
CA GLN A 160 33.17 -29.40 -29.60
C GLN A 160 33.93 -30.66 -29.14
N LEU A 161 34.02 -30.89 -27.82
CA LEU A 161 34.63 -32.09 -27.26
C LEU A 161 33.87 -33.36 -27.66
N LYS A 162 32.53 -33.34 -27.65
CA LYS A 162 31.71 -34.47 -28.11
C LYS A 162 31.99 -34.79 -29.58
N GLN A 163 32.00 -33.78 -30.45
CA GLN A 163 32.31 -33.93 -31.88
C GLN A 163 33.76 -34.37 -32.15
N ALA A 164 34.72 -34.01 -31.29
CA ALA A 164 36.09 -34.51 -31.38
C ALA A 164 36.20 -35.98 -30.95
N SER A 165 35.53 -36.35 -29.86
CA SER A 165 35.45 -37.74 -29.36
C SER A 165 34.78 -38.67 -30.38
N GLU A 166 33.67 -38.24 -30.98
CA GLU A 166 32.95 -39.00 -32.03
C GLU A 166 33.83 -39.24 -33.26
N ARG A 167 34.55 -38.22 -33.74
CA ARG A 167 35.53 -38.38 -34.84
C ARG A 167 36.66 -39.35 -34.48
N LYS A 168 37.21 -39.27 -33.26
CA LYS A 168 38.25 -40.20 -32.80
C LYS A 168 37.74 -41.63 -32.64
N LEU A 169 36.49 -41.83 -32.25
CA LEU A 169 35.86 -43.16 -32.19
C LEU A 169 35.72 -43.77 -33.59
N LEU A 170 35.28 -42.99 -34.59
CA LEU A 170 35.21 -43.43 -35.99
C LEU A 170 36.59 -43.76 -36.57
N GLU A 171 37.61 -42.97 -36.25
CA GLU A 171 39.01 -43.23 -36.63
C GLU A 171 39.51 -44.56 -36.05
N ILE A 172 39.29 -44.81 -34.74
CA ILE A 172 39.63 -46.08 -34.07
C ILE A 172 38.88 -47.26 -34.69
N GLN A 173 37.59 -47.11 -35.00
CA GLN A 173 36.80 -48.17 -35.63
C GLN A 173 37.28 -48.48 -37.05
N THR A 174 37.67 -47.45 -37.81
CA THR A 174 38.18 -47.60 -39.18
C THR A 174 39.53 -48.32 -39.18
N GLU A 175 40.47 -47.89 -38.33
CA GLU A 175 41.78 -48.54 -38.24
C GLU A 175 41.68 -49.96 -37.68
N LYS A 176 40.76 -50.22 -36.74
CA LYS A 176 40.47 -51.59 -36.25
C LYS A 176 39.95 -52.51 -37.36
N ASN A 177 39.08 -52.02 -38.24
CA ASN A 177 38.59 -52.80 -39.38
C ASN A 177 39.75 -53.08 -40.35
N LYS A 178 40.55 -52.07 -40.69
CA LYS A 178 41.74 -52.22 -41.53
C LYS A 178 42.72 -53.26 -40.96
N GLN A 179 43.05 -53.21 -39.67
CA GLN A 179 43.92 -54.21 -39.03
C GLN A 179 43.35 -55.63 -39.11
N LYS A 180 42.03 -55.79 -39.02
CA LYS A 180 41.36 -57.09 -39.19
C LYS A 180 41.47 -57.59 -40.64
N ASP A 181 41.27 -56.70 -41.61
CA ASP A 181 41.37 -57.02 -43.04
C ASP A 181 42.83 -57.35 -43.43
N ASP A 182 43.81 -56.58 -42.93
CA ASP A 182 45.24 -56.82 -43.10
C ASP A 182 45.64 -58.19 -42.51
N LEU A 183 45.22 -58.50 -41.27
CA LEU A 183 45.45 -59.80 -40.64
C LEU A 183 44.84 -60.95 -41.44
N GLY A 184 43.57 -60.81 -41.87
CA GLY A 184 42.88 -61.80 -42.68
C GLY A 184 43.53 -62.00 -44.05
N SER A 185 44.08 -60.94 -44.66
CA SER A 185 44.85 -61.04 -45.91
C SER A 185 46.18 -61.77 -45.71
N MET A 186 46.82 -61.59 -44.56
CA MET A 186 48.11 -62.21 -44.22
C MET A 186 47.93 -63.70 -43.89
N GLU A 187 46.94 -64.06 -43.07
CA GLU A 187 46.59 -65.44 -42.74
C GLU A 187 46.18 -66.24 -44.00
N ASN A 188 45.41 -65.62 -44.90
CA ASN A 188 45.06 -66.21 -46.18
C ASN A 188 46.16 -66.12 -47.23
N SER A 189 47.28 -65.44 -46.96
CA SER A 189 48.36 -65.31 -47.92
C SER A 189 48.98 -66.68 -48.21
N GLY A 190 49.14 -67.00 -49.49
CA GLY A 190 49.79 -68.24 -49.91
C GLY A 190 51.19 -68.41 -49.30
N LYS A 191 51.87 -67.29 -49.00
CA LYS A 191 53.20 -67.27 -48.36
C LYS A 191 53.21 -67.94 -46.98
N ILE A 192 52.27 -67.62 -46.10
CA ILE A 192 52.21 -68.27 -44.76
C ILE A 192 51.91 -69.76 -44.92
N LYS A 193 50.96 -70.13 -45.80
CA LYS A 193 50.65 -71.54 -46.06
C LYS A 193 51.84 -72.30 -46.64
N THR A 194 52.61 -71.73 -47.56
CA THR A 194 53.84 -72.35 -48.09
C THR A 194 54.94 -72.46 -47.03
N ILE A 195 55.08 -71.50 -46.11
CA ILE A 195 56.06 -71.59 -45.02
C ILE A 195 55.66 -72.69 -44.03
N GLN A 196 54.37 -72.81 -43.69
CA GLN A 196 53.85 -73.90 -42.86
C GLN A 196 54.05 -75.27 -43.53
N GLN A 197 53.77 -75.39 -44.82
CA GLN A 197 53.99 -76.63 -45.58
C GLN A 197 55.47 -77.02 -45.67
N ASN A 198 56.36 -76.05 -45.89
CA ASN A 198 57.80 -76.29 -45.92
C ASN A 198 58.31 -76.70 -44.53
N LEU A 199 57.86 -76.04 -43.46
CA LEU A 199 58.23 -76.39 -42.09
C LEU A 199 57.78 -77.81 -41.73
N GLU A 200 56.55 -78.20 -42.08
CA GLU A 200 56.04 -79.56 -41.89
C GLU A 200 56.89 -80.59 -42.67
N MET A 201 57.28 -80.27 -43.91
CA MET A 201 58.16 -81.14 -44.70
C MET A 201 59.56 -81.29 -44.08
N GLU A 202 60.17 -80.20 -43.61
CA GLU A 202 61.48 -80.23 -42.94
C GLU A 202 61.42 -81.01 -41.61
N ILE A 203 60.32 -80.90 -40.85
CA ILE A 203 60.08 -81.73 -39.66
C ILE A 203 60.03 -83.21 -40.05
N GLN A 204 59.24 -83.58 -41.07
CA GLN A 204 59.11 -84.97 -41.52
C GLN A 204 60.45 -85.54 -42.03
N ILE A 205 61.21 -84.78 -42.81
CA ILE A 205 62.55 -85.17 -43.28
C ILE A 205 63.48 -85.38 -42.07
N THR A 206 63.48 -84.45 -41.11
CA THR A 206 64.30 -84.55 -39.89
C THR A 206 63.92 -85.80 -39.07
N THR A 207 62.64 -86.09 -38.89
CA THR A 207 62.17 -87.29 -38.19
C THR A 207 62.55 -88.59 -38.91
N VAL A 208 62.49 -88.65 -40.24
CA VAL A 208 62.99 -89.81 -41.00
C VAL A 208 64.50 -89.99 -40.81
N ILE A 209 65.27 -88.90 -40.86
CA ILE A 209 66.73 -88.93 -40.61
C ILE A 209 67.04 -89.39 -39.18
N GLN A 210 66.30 -88.90 -38.18
CA GLN A 210 66.41 -89.34 -36.78
C GLN A 210 66.17 -90.86 -36.67
N HIS A 211 65.08 -91.39 -37.24
CA HIS A 211 64.78 -92.82 -37.24
C HIS A 211 65.84 -93.66 -37.97
N VAL A 212 66.41 -93.17 -39.08
CA VAL A 212 67.48 -93.88 -39.80
C VAL A 212 68.75 -93.96 -38.94
N PHE A 213 69.15 -92.88 -38.28
CA PHE A 213 70.31 -92.91 -37.38
C PHE A 213 70.08 -93.79 -36.14
N GLN A 214 68.89 -93.74 -35.51
CA GLN A 214 68.52 -94.66 -34.42
C GLN A 214 68.66 -96.12 -34.87
N ASN A 215 68.04 -96.50 -35.99
CA ASN A 215 68.08 -97.88 -36.50
C ASN A 215 69.50 -98.32 -36.88
N LEU A 216 70.33 -97.44 -37.44
CA LEU A 216 71.71 -97.75 -37.77
C LEU A 216 72.56 -97.99 -36.51
N ILE A 217 72.40 -97.16 -35.47
CA ILE A 217 73.10 -97.35 -34.19
C ILE A 217 72.67 -98.65 -33.53
N LEU A 218 71.37 -98.92 -33.44
CA LEU A 218 70.84 -100.18 -32.87
C LEU A 218 71.29 -101.42 -33.68
N GLY A 219 71.27 -101.33 -35.01
CA GLY A 219 71.66 -102.43 -35.91
C GLY A 219 73.17 -102.71 -35.96
N SER A 220 74.00 -101.72 -35.63
CA SER A 220 75.47 -101.83 -35.66
C SER A 220 76.06 -102.82 -34.66
N LYS A 221 75.29 -103.25 -33.64
CA LYS A 221 75.74 -104.02 -32.47
C LYS A 221 76.87 -103.36 -31.65
N ALA A 222 77.16 -102.07 -31.88
CA ALA A 222 78.00 -101.31 -30.95
C ALA A 222 77.32 -101.24 -29.58
N ASN A 223 78.10 -101.35 -28.49
CA ASN A 223 77.56 -101.39 -27.13
C ASN A 223 77.26 -99.96 -26.62
N TRP A 224 76.34 -99.27 -27.30
CA TRP A 224 76.03 -97.84 -27.14
C TRP A 224 75.54 -97.45 -25.74
N ALA A 225 75.18 -98.42 -24.89
CA ALA A 225 74.80 -98.20 -23.50
C ALA A 225 75.99 -98.03 -22.55
N GLU A 226 77.19 -98.48 -22.94
CA GLU A 226 78.44 -98.37 -22.15
C GLU A 226 79.19 -97.06 -22.42
N ASP A 227 79.16 -96.56 -23.66
CA ASP A 227 79.70 -95.24 -24.00
C ASP A 227 78.72 -94.14 -23.60
N SER A 228 79.12 -93.31 -22.62
CA SER A 228 78.31 -92.21 -22.11
C SER A 228 77.95 -91.16 -23.17
N ALA A 229 78.83 -90.90 -24.14
CA ALA A 229 78.59 -89.90 -25.18
C ALA A 229 77.63 -90.43 -26.26
N LEU A 230 77.79 -91.69 -26.65
CA LEU A 230 76.89 -92.34 -27.59
C LEU A 230 75.49 -92.55 -26.99
N LYS A 231 75.41 -92.93 -25.70
CA LYS A 231 74.16 -93.02 -24.93
C LYS A 231 73.40 -91.69 -24.89
N GLU A 232 74.08 -90.58 -24.62
CA GLU A 232 73.46 -89.25 -24.65
C GLU A 232 72.94 -88.92 -26.05
N THR A 233 73.73 -89.19 -27.09
CA THR A 233 73.35 -88.92 -28.49
C THR A 233 72.09 -89.70 -28.90
N VAL A 234 72.00 -90.99 -28.53
CA VAL A 234 70.81 -91.83 -28.79
C VAL A 234 69.58 -91.31 -28.05
N LEU A 235 69.70 -90.91 -26.78
CA LEU A 235 68.60 -90.35 -25.99
C LEU A 235 68.16 -88.95 -26.47
N GLN A 236 69.05 -88.19 -27.13
CA GLN A 236 68.67 -86.95 -27.81
C GLN A 236 67.94 -87.23 -29.14
N LEU A 237 68.36 -88.25 -29.89
CA LEU A 237 67.67 -88.72 -31.10
C LEU A 237 66.26 -89.26 -30.84
N GLU A 238 66.00 -89.83 -29.65
CA GLU A 238 64.67 -90.33 -29.25
C GLU A 238 63.65 -89.20 -28.97
N LYS A 239 64.13 -87.98 -28.70
CA LYS A 239 63.28 -86.80 -28.51
C LYS A 239 62.74 -86.32 -29.85
N ASN A 240 61.63 -86.89 -30.27
CA ASN A 240 60.86 -86.42 -31.42
C ASN A 240 60.57 -84.92 -31.31
N LEU A 241 60.67 -84.21 -32.44
CA LEU A 241 60.26 -82.82 -32.58
C LEU A 241 58.73 -82.69 -32.66
N THR A 242 58.00 -83.34 -31.74
CA THR A 242 56.54 -83.19 -31.64
C THR A 242 56.20 -81.76 -31.25
N MET A 243 55.32 -81.13 -32.03
CA MET A 243 54.92 -79.73 -31.89
C MET A 243 54.60 -79.33 -30.44
N ILE A 244 55.15 -78.19 -30.04
CA ILE A 244 54.50 -77.33 -29.03
C ILE A 244 53.20 -76.84 -29.67
N GLN A 245 52.05 -77.22 -29.09
CA GLN A 245 50.74 -76.63 -29.40
C GLN A 245 50.57 -75.27 -28.71
#